data_AF-A0A536EJQ3-F1
#
_entry.id   AF-A0A536EJQ3-F1
#
_cell.length_a   1.000
_cell.length_b   1.000
_cell.length_c   1.000
_cell.angle_alpha   90.00
_cell.angle_beta   90.00
_cell.angle_gamma   90.00
#
_symmetry.space_group_name_H-M   'P 1'
#
loop_
_entity.id
_entity.type
_entity.pdbx_description
1 polymer ?
#
loop_
_entity_poly.entity_id
_entity_poly.type
_entity_poly.pdbx_seq_one_letter_code
_entity_poly.pdbx_strand_id
1 'polypeptide(L)' 'MSTTVNRAGLARDAYKGAATTLCAGCGHNSITNHMVKALYELGVEPHLLAKMSGIG' A
#
# COMPACT_ATOMS: atom_id res chain seq x y z
N MET A 1 -22.72 1.99 -2.21
CA MET A 1 -21.66 2.59 -1.35
C MET A 1 -20.69 3.29 -2.27
N SER A 2 -20.51 4.61 -2.12
CA SER A 2 -19.51 5.35 -2.90
C SER A 2 -18.12 4.95 -2.40
N THR A 3 -17.38 4.16 -3.19
CA THR A 3 -16.00 3.82 -2.87
C THR A 3 -15.14 5.04 -3.13
N THR A 4 -14.57 5.63 -2.08
CA THR A 4 -13.60 6.73 -2.25
C THR A 4 -12.41 6.22 -3.04
N VAL A 5 -12.22 6.77 -4.23
CA VAL A 5 -11.09 6.49 -5.12
C VAL A 5 -10.16 7.69 -5.16
N ASN A 6 -8.88 7.45 -5.49
CA ASN A 6 -7.93 8.53 -5.73
C ASN A 6 -8.01 9.07 -7.17
N ARG A 7 -7.09 9.98 -7.51
CA ARG A 7 -6.98 10.60 -8.85
C ARG A 7 -6.72 9.60 -9.99
N ALA A 8 -6.23 8.40 -9.67
CA ALA A 8 -6.03 7.31 -10.64
C ALA A 8 -7.25 6.40 -10.77
N GLY A 9 -8.37 6.71 -10.10
CA GLY A 9 -9.58 5.90 -10.10
C GLY A 9 -9.47 4.61 -9.28
N LEU A 10 -8.42 4.48 -8.45
CA LEU A 10 -8.16 3.28 -7.67
C LEU A 10 -8.61 3.47 -6.22
N ALA A 11 -9.21 2.42 -5.65
CA ALA A 11 -9.50 2.36 -4.21
C ALA A 11 -8.21 2.14 -3.41
N ARG A 12 -8.18 2.55 -2.14
CA ARG A 12 -7.00 2.39 -1.28
C ARG A 12 -6.56 0.94 -1.12
N ASP A 13 -7.50 -0.01 -1.19
CA ASP A 13 -7.20 -1.43 -1.12
C ASP A 13 -6.42 -1.95 -2.34
N ALA A 14 -6.48 -1.28 -3.50
CA ALA A 14 -5.68 -1.63 -4.67
C ALA A 14 -4.16 -1.43 -4.46
N TYR A 15 -3.79 -0.67 -3.42
CA TYR A 15 -2.38 -0.41 -3.05
C TYR A 15 -1.87 -1.40 -2.00
N LYS A 16 -2.74 -2.22 -1.41
CA LYS A 16 -2.36 -3.19 -0.38
C LYS A 16 -1.80 -4.46 -1.00
N GLY A 17 -0.81 -5.05 -0.33
CA GLY A 17 -0.31 -6.38 -0.63
C GLY A 17 -1.11 -7.48 0.08
N ALA A 18 -0.55 -8.70 0.06
CA ALA A 18 -1.07 -9.82 0.82
C ALA A 18 -1.08 -9.57 2.34
N ALA A 19 -1.81 -10.41 3.08
CA ALA A 19 -1.83 -10.38 4.54
C ALA A 19 -0.41 -10.51 5.12
N THR A 20 -0.12 -9.72 6.16
CA THR A 20 1.20 -9.70 6.80
C THR A 20 1.45 -10.98 7.60
N THR A 21 2.69 -11.46 7.56
CA THR A 21 3.18 -12.57 8.41
C THR A 21 3.88 -12.07 9.67
N LEU A 22 3.97 -10.74 9.85
CA LEU A 22 4.69 -10.11 10.95
C LEU A 22 3.87 -10.18 12.26
N CYS A 23 4.56 -10.10 13.39
CA CYS A 23 3.92 -10.08 14.70
C CYS A 23 2.98 -8.87 14.88
N ALA A 24 1.97 -9.04 15.73
CA ALA A 24 1.06 -7.95 16.10
C ALA A 24 1.85 -6.79 16.72
N GLY A 25 1.61 -5.58 16.23
CA GLY A 25 2.32 -4.37 16.68
C GLY A 25 3.71 -4.17 16.05
N CYS A 26 4.15 -5.02 15.11
CA CYS A 26 5.43 -4.83 14.43
C CYS A 26 5.49 -3.50 13.67
N GLY A 27 6.57 -2.73 13.86
CA GLY A 27 6.77 -1.44 13.20
C GLY A 27 6.79 -1.50 11.65
N HIS A 28 7.17 -2.64 11.07
CA HIS A 28 7.15 -2.86 9.62
C HIS A 28 5.75 -2.72 9.01
N ASN A 29 4.70 -3.05 9.76
CA ASN A 29 3.31 -2.83 9.32
C ASN A 29 3.01 -1.32 9.24
N SER A 30 3.57 -0.52 10.14
CA SER A 30 3.44 0.95 10.11
C SER A 30 4.11 1.53 8.87
N ILE A 31 5.36 1.13 8.59
CA ILE A 31 6.10 1.57 7.40
C ILE A 31 5.32 1.22 6.12
N THR A 32 4.81 -0.01 6.03
CA THR A 32 3.99 -0.44 4.89
C THR A 32 2.71 0.39 4.74
N ASN A 33 2.02 0.69 5.84
CA ASN A 33 0.83 1.54 5.81
C ASN A 33 1.12 2.97 5.36
N HIS A 34 2.28 3.53 5.73
CA HIS A 34 2.72 4.85 5.26
C HIS A 34 3.05 4.84 3.76
N MET A 35 3.71 3.79 3.25
CA MET A 35 3.94 3.62 1.81
C MET A 35 2.62 3.56 1.04
N VAL A 36 1.66 2.73 1.49
CA VAL A 36 0.33 2.61 0.87
C VAL A 36 -0.40 3.95 0.85
N LYS A 37 -0.35 4.72 1.94
CA LYS A 37 -0.96 6.04 2.03
C LYS A 37 -0.34 7.00 1.01
N ALA A 38 0.99 7.10 0.95
CA ALA A 38 1.69 8.01 0.06
C ALA A 38 1.41 7.69 -1.42
N LEU A 39 1.49 6.41 -1.81
CA LEU A 39 1.22 5.98 -3.19
C LEU A 39 -0.24 6.24 -3.60
N TYR A 40 -1.19 6.02 -2.68
CA TYR A 40 -2.59 6.34 -2.91
C TYR A 40 -2.83 7.84 -3.10
N GLU A 41 -2.27 8.70 -2.25
CA GLU A 41 -2.44 10.16 -2.31
C GLU A 41 -1.79 10.78 -3.56
N LEU A 42 -0.65 10.22 -3.98
CA LEU A 42 0.05 10.59 -5.21
C LEU A 42 -0.63 10.06 -6.47
N GLY A 43 -1.53 9.08 -6.36
CA GLY A 43 -2.19 8.47 -7.51
C GLY A 43 -1.25 7.63 -8.38
N VAL A 44 -0.26 6.97 -7.76
CA VAL A 44 0.68 6.11 -8.49
C VAL A 44 -0.05 4.88 -9.00
N GLU A 45 0.16 4.50 -10.25
CA GLU A 45 -0.39 3.27 -10.81
C GLU A 45 0.41 2.05 -10.30
N PRO A 46 -0.15 1.16 -9.47
CA PRO A 46 0.62 0.10 -8.81
C PRO A 46 1.28 -0.88 -9.80
N HIS A 47 0.68 -1.08 -10.97
CA HIS A 47 1.21 -1.97 -12.01
C HIS A 47 2.47 -1.44 -12.70
N LEU A 48 2.84 -0.17 -12.47
CA LEU A 48 4.07 0.46 -12.96
C LEU A 48 5.14 0.60 -11.86
N LEU A 49 4.86 0.14 -10.63
CA LEU A 49 5.76 0.29 -9.47
C LEU A 49 6.35 -1.07 -9.07
N ALA A 50 7.67 -1.09 -8.85
CA ALA A 50 8.37 -2.22 -8.27
C ALA A 50 8.81 -1.89 -6.84
N LYS A 51 8.41 -2.72 -5.87
CA LYS A 51 8.93 -2.71 -4.50
C LYS A 51 9.92 -3.86 -4.35
N MET A 52 11.21 -3.53 -4.31
CA MET A 52 12.28 -4.52 -4.10
C MET A 52 12.71 -4.53 -2.63
N SER A 53 13.12 -5.70 -2.12
CA SER A 53 13.64 -5.87 -0.76
C SER A 53 14.83 -6.82 -0.72
N GLY A 54 15.60 -6.75 0.37
CA GLY A 54 16.64 -7.73 0.69
C GLY A 54 16.07 -8.95 1.43
N ILE A 55 16.88 -9.52 2.33
CA ILE A 55 16.52 -10.63 3.21
C ILE A 55 16.08 -10.09 4.58
N GLY A 56 14.96 -10.59 5.11
CA GLY A 56 14.40 -10.22 6.40
C GLY A 56 13.13 -11.00 6.72
#